data_AF-A0A533X1W9-F1
#
_entry.id   AF-A0A533X1W9-F1
#
_cell.length_a   1.000
_cell.length_b   1.000
_cell.length_c   1.000
_cell.angle_alpha   90.00
_cell.angle_beta   90.00
_cell.angle_gamma   90.00
#
_symmetry.space_group_name_H-M   'P 1'
#
loop_
_entity.id
_entity.type
_entity.pdbx_description
1 polymer ?
#
loop_
_entity_poly.entity_id
_entity_poly.type
_entity_poly.pdbx_seq_one_letter_code
_entity_poly.pdbx_strand_id
1 'polypeptide(L)'
;MAERSSVKMAMAGMISYSCGFALSNEAGNELAKGEAQINLDSERLSILPKFGEAIDLSLVDITKILPVDYRVDMTLSSRERISVFDLGYKFDDLVSNLFQVRNEMILKYLLLNESIKKSGVWGDLSLTDASSAAKQFEGCEFRLYETSIVLIPTTEEPIRIHYSNVARIEAKDYSIAVTTEIGERFIISKIGRELDSTSKELSDAINTLNIQSQSLIKDLVPSADPTVVRSASRLLKDGKAARRSDIESVSPEVWRAFEKKLEQTPIWNGYQYLKSIGREEKIAIGIKRGLMGDLTGNYLWVLIPIDNKNPEFGNAIALETTRILSSNRKDSEATDGIPPDADTAIATGGNATYFFRIVSRKDYAGIGGNKNELDGKVDSMISRMNELMLDINFRREPIFLSDEALQTEPKYARYKFAAGKIPSLKDLRQRFIGRVIHSSSEQWRSNVLALLLFNQSTIDDNARWEKSEQ
;
A
#
# COMPACT_ATOMS: atom_id res chain seq x y z
N MET A 1 -19.49 -11.17 24.23
CA MET A 1 -18.53 -12.03 24.97
C MET A 1 -18.48 -13.45 24.40
N ALA A 2 -19.63 -14.03 24.00
CA ALA A 2 -19.70 -15.31 23.29
C ALA A 2 -18.98 -15.30 21.92
N GLU A 3 -19.22 -14.30 21.06
CA GLU A 3 -18.50 -14.14 19.78
C GLU A 3 -16.97 -14.09 19.95
N ARG A 4 -16.48 -13.47 21.03
CA ARG A 4 -15.03 -13.34 21.30
C ARG A 4 -14.35 -14.69 21.63
N SER A 5 -15.12 -15.71 22.02
CA SER A 5 -14.63 -17.05 22.35
C SER A 5 -14.50 -17.93 21.10
N SER A 6 -15.50 -17.91 20.22
CA SER A 6 -15.53 -18.66 18.95
C SER A 6 -14.40 -18.20 18.01
N VAL A 7 -14.10 -16.91 18.00
CA VAL A 7 -13.06 -16.29 17.17
C VAL A 7 -11.65 -16.73 17.55
N LYS A 8 -11.35 -16.80 18.85
CA LYS A 8 -10.09 -17.39 19.31
C LYS A 8 -9.98 -18.86 18.93
N MET A 9 -11.11 -19.58 18.82
CA MET A 9 -11.12 -20.95 18.33
C MET A 9 -10.94 -21.05 16.81
N ALA A 10 -11.41 -20.11 15.99
CA ALA A 10 -11.14 -20.08 14.54
C ALA A 10 -9.67 -19.78 14.22
N MET A 11 -9.06 -18.92 15.04
CA MET A 11 -7.65 -18.54 14.91
C MET A 11 -6.69 -19.58 15.54
N ALA A 12 -7.20 -20.47 16.40
CA ALA A 12 -6.43 -21.51 17.07
C ALA A 12 -6.83 -22.95 16.67
N GLY A 13 -7.80 -23.11 15.76
CA GLY A 13 -8.41 -24.40 15.39
C GLY A 13 -9.48 -24.27 14.30
N MET A 14 -10.16 -25.38 13.99
CA MET A 14 -11.16 -25.48 12.94
C MET A 14 -12.58 -25.36 13.52
N ILE A 15 -13.44 -24.52 12.93
CA ILE A 15 -14.87 -24.41 13.28
C ILE A 15 -15.72 -25.13 12.24
N SER A 16 -16.69 -25.92 12.69
CA SER A 16 -17.56 -26.71 11.83
C SER A 16 -19.05 -26.35 11.93
N TYR A 17 -19.71 -26.29 10.78
CA TYR A 17 -21.13 -25.99 10.63
C TYR A 17 -21.81 -27.03 9.74
N SER A 18 -22.97 -27.54 10.16
CA SER A 18 -23.84 -28.33 9.27
C SER A 18 -24.73 -27.37 8.49
N CYS A 19 -24.86 -27.58 7.17
CA CYS A 19 -25.57 -26.67 6.28
C CYS A 19 -26.07 -27.37 5.01
N GLY A 20 -26.94 -26.71 4.26
CA GLY A 20 -27.12 -26.94 2.84
C GLY A 20 -26.10 -26.12 2.03
N PHE A 21 -25.68 -26.64 0.87
CA PHE A 21 -24.84 -25.90 -0.07
C PHE A 21 -25.33 -26.06 -1.51
N ALA A 22 -24.99 -25.09 -2.35
CA ALA A 22 -25.08 -25.19 -3.80
C ALA A 22 -23.85 -24.53 -4.45
N LEU A 23 -23.27 -25.19 -5.45
CA LEU A 23 -22.20 -24.68 -6.30
C LEU A 23 -22.76 -24.43 -7.69
N SER A 24 -22.45 -23.29 -8.27
CA SER A 24 -22.83 -22.94 -9.64
C SER A 24 -21.67 -22.30 -10.40
N ASN A 25 -21.65 -22.50 -11.71
CA ASN A 25 -20.67 -21.86 -12.59
C ASN A 25 -21.02 -20.38 -12.86
N GLU A 26 -20.18 -19.68 -13.63
CA GLU A 26 -20.40 -18.27 -13.99
C GLU A 26 -21.74 -18.04 -14.71
N ALA A 27 -22.22 -19.01 -15.50
CA ALA A 27 -23.51 -18.95 -16.19
C ALA A 27 -24.71 -19.20 -15.27
N GLY A 28 -24.49 -19.54 -14.00
CA GLY A 28 -25.53 -19.86 -13.02
C GLY A 28 -26.05 -21.29 -13.09
N ASN A 29 -25.42 -22.17 -13.88
CA ASN A 29 -25.79 -23.58 -13.91
C ASN A 29 -25.31 -24.27 -12.64
N GLU A 30 -26.21 -25.01 -11.98
CA GLU A 30 -25.89 -25.79 -10.79
C GLU A 30 -24.92 -26.93 -11.14
N LEU A 31 -23.77 -26.95 -10.47
CA LEU A 31 -22.75 -27.99 -10.61
C LEU A 31 -22.86 -29.05 -9.52
N ALA A 32 -23.23 -28.63 -8.30
CA ALA A 32 -23.43 -29.52 -7.16
C ALA A 32 -24.38 -28.88 -6.14
N LYS A 33 -25.13 -29.69 -5.39
CA LYS A 33 -26.02 -29.25 -4.31
C LYS A 33 -26.31 -30.38 -3.34
N GLY A 34 -26.49 -30.05 -2.07
CA GLY A 34 -26.93 -31.02 -1.07
C GLY A 34 -26.65 -30.59 0.37
N GLU A 35 -26.76 -31.54 1.28
CA GLU A 35 -26.29 -31.39 2.67
C GLU A 35 -24.77 -31.46 2.71
N ALA A 36 -24.14 -30.58 3.49
CA ALA A 36 -22.70 -30.55 3.68
C ALA A 36 -22.33 -30.14 5.11
N GLN A 37 -21.06 -30.37 5.44
CA GLN A 37 -20.40 -29.74 6.56
C GLN A 37 -19.40 -28.71 6.05
N ILE A 38 -19.49 -27.48 6.53
CA ILE A 38 -18.48 -26.45 6.32
C ILE A 38 -17.48 -26.48 7.45
N ASN A 39 -16.21 -26.47 7.09
CA ASN A 39 -15.09 -26.28 8.00
C ASN A 39 -14.40 -24.97 7.65
N LEU A 40 -14.21 -24.12 8.65
CA LEU A 40 -13.51 -22.85 8.53
C LEU A 40 -12.30 -22.89 9.46
N ASP A 41 -11.11 -22.70 8.91
CA ASP A 41 -9.86 -22.51 9.66
C ASP A 41 -9.25 -21.14 9.33
N SER A 42 -8.08 -20.84 9.88
CA SER A 42 -7.40 -19.54 9.75
C SER A 42 -7.05 -19.12 8.31
N GLU A 43 -7.00 -20.04 7.34
CA GLU A 43 -6.57 -19.78 5.97
C GLU A 43 -7.55 -20.30 4.89
N ARG A 44 -8.40 -21.27 5.23
CA ARG A 44 -9.21 -22.03 4.28
C ARG A 44 -10.66 -22.21 4.72
N LEU A 45 -11.51 -22.37 3.71
CA LEU A 45 -12.88 -22.85 3.85
C LEU A 45 -13.01 -24.15 3.07
N SER A 46 -13.43 -25.21 3.75
CA SER A 46 -13.69 -26.51 3.13
C SER A 46 -15.18 -26.84 3.27
N ILE A 47 -15.79 -27.31 2.17
CA ILE A 47 -17.15 -27.81 2.12
C ILE A 47 -17.05 -29.31 1.88
N LEU A 48 -17.65 -30.08 2.78
CA LEU A 48 -17.67 -31.53 2.75
C LEU A 48 -19.11 -32.00 2.51
N PRO A 49 -19.52 -32.18 1.24
CA PRO A 49 -20.82 -32.74 0.92
C PRO A 49 -20.98 -34.14 1.52
N LYS A 50 -22.19 -34.48 1.95
CA LYS A 50 -22.52 -35.85 2.41
C LYS A 50 -22.26 -36.90 1.32
N PHE A 51 -22.51 -36.52 0.07
CA PHE A 51 -22.18 -37.29 -1.13
C PHE A 51 -21.62 -36.32 -2.19
N GLY A 52 -20.48 -36.65 -2.78
CA GLY A 52 -19.83 -35.83 -3.81
C GLY A 52 -18.36 -35.51 -3.50
N GLU A 53 -17.80 -34.60 -4.26
CA GLU A 53 -16.42 -34.15 -4.12
C GLU A 53 -16.31 -33.02 -3.08
N ALA A 54 -15.29 -33.08 -2.24
CA ALA A 54 -15.00 -32.01 -1.28
C ALA A 54 -14.49 -30.77 -2.02
N ILE A 55 -14.95 -29.59 -1.60
CA ILE A 55 -14.47 -28.31 -2.10
C ILE A 55 -13.57 -27.72 -1.04
N ASP A 56 -12.34 -27.35 -1.39
CA ASP A 56 -11.36 -26.82 -0.44
C ASP A 56 -10.64 -25.61 -1.02
N LEU A 57 -10.94 -24.42 -0.51
CA LEU A 57 -10.51 -23.15 -1.09
C LEU A 57 -9.83 -22.24 -0.06
N SER A 58 -8.90 -21.40 -0.52
CA SER A 58 -8.33 -20.38 0.34
C SER A 58 -9.31 -19.23 0.52
N LEU A 59 -9.36 -18.64 1.72
CA LEU A 59 -10.25 -17.51 2.00
C LEU A 59 -9.99 -16.29 1.10
N VAL A 60 -8.78 -16.17 0.56
CA VAL A 60 -8.42 -15.10 -0.38
C VAL A 60 -9.01 -15.32 -1.79
N ASP A 61 -9.44 -16.54 -2.13
CA ASP A 61 -10.13 -16.82 -3.38
C ASP A 61 -11.59 -16.35 -3.36
N ILE A 62 -12.14 -16.08 -2.17
CA ILE A 62 -13.48 -15.50 -2.02
C ILE A 62 -13.38 -14.00 -2.33
N THR A 63 -13.91 -13.59 -3.48
CA THR A 63 -13.85 -12.20 -3.95
C THR A 63 -14.98 -11.34 -3.41
N LYS A 64 -16.14 -11.95 -3.11
CA LYS A 64 -17.34 -11.30 -2.58
C LYS A 64 -18.11 -12.24 -1.67
N ILE A 65 -18.65 -11.70 -0.58
CA ILE A 65 -19.55 -12.39 0.35
C ILE A 65 -20.83 -11.56 0.45
N LEU A 66 -22.00 -12.20 0.32
CA LEU A 66 -23.31 -11.58 0.42
C LEU A 66 -24.20 -12.40 1.34
N PRO A 67 -24.35 -11.99 2.62
CA PRO A 67 -25.34 -12.55 3.52
C PRO A 67 -26.72 -11.94 3.22
N VAL A 68 -27.68 -12.74 2.74
CA VAL A 68 -29.05 -12.31 2.45
C VAL A 68 -30.01 -13.47 2.76
N ASP A 69 -31.13 -13.20 3.45
CA ASP A 69 -32.21 -14.18 3.69
C ASP A 69 -31.74 -15.55 4.23
N TYR A 70 -30.90 -15.55 5.28
CA TYR A 70 -30.30 -16.75 5.88
C TYR A 70 -29.46 -17.61 4.91
N ARG A 71 -29.00 -17.00 3.82
CA ARG A 71 -28.06 -17.55 2.84
C ARG A 71 -26.79 -16.71 2.79
N VAL A 72 -25.65 -17.37 2.65
CA VAL A 72 -24.36 -16.72 2.41
C VAL A 72 -23.92 -17.07 1.00
N ASP A 73 -23.95 -16.09 0.11
CA ASP A 73 -23.47 -16.23 -1.26
C ASP A 73 -22.02 -15.75 -1.37
N MET A 74 -21.14 -16.64 -1.79
CA MET A 74 -19.72 -16.40 -1.98
C MET A 74 -19.38 -16.47 -3.48
N THR A 75 -18.76 -15.42 -4.02
CA THR A 75 -18.24 -15.42 -5.38
C THR A 75 -16.74 -15.68 -5.36
N LEU A 76 -16.29 -16.68 -6.11
CA LEU A 76 -14.88 -17.06 -6.17
C LEU A 76 -14.11 -16.27 -7.24
N SER A 77 -12.78 -16.31 -7.17
CA SER A 77 -11.87 -15.75 -8.18
C SER A 77 -12.05 -16.41 -9.55
N SER A 78 -12.51 -17.67 -9.59
CA SER A 78 -12.95 -18.40 -10.79
C SER A 78 -14.28 -17.91 -11.37
N ARG A 79 -14.98 -16.98 -10.69
CA ARG A 79 -16.35 -16.51 -10.97
C ARG A 79 -17.47 -17.52 -10.69
N GLU A 80 -17.13 -18.71 -10.21
CA GLU A 80 -18.10 -19.64 -9.63
C GLU A 80 -18.73 -19.05 -8.38
N ARG A 81 -19.94 -19.53 -8.05
CA ARG A 81 -20.68 -19.10 -6.86
C ARG A 81 -21.00 -20.28 -5.97
N ILE A 82 -20.70 -20.11 -4.70
CA ILE A 82 -21.06 -21.03 -3.63
C ILE A 82 -22.13 -20.35 -2.78
N SER A 83 -23.29 -20.98 -2.65
CA SER A 83 -24.34 -20.58 -1.73
C SER A 83 -24.38 -21.54 -0.54
N VAL A 84 -24.39 -21.00 0.66
CA VAL A 84 -24.54 -21.76 1.92
C VAL A 84 -25.84 -21.34 2.58
N PHE A 85 -26.66 -22.30 3.00
CA PHE A 85 -27.98 -22.05 3.60
C PHE A 85 -28.32 -23.13 4.65
N ASP A 86 -29.51 -23.07 5.25
CA ASP A 86 -29.99 -24.01 6.29
C ASP A 86 -29.08 -24.11 7.55
N LEU A 87 -28.41 -23.02 7.91
CA LEU A 87 -27.55 -22.93 9.10
C LEU A 87 -28.32 -22.76 10.42
N GLY A 88 -29.62 -22.44 10.33
CA GLY A 88 -30.46 -22.14 11.50
C GLY A 88 -29.86 -21.02 12.36
N TYR A 89 -29.79 -21.27 13.67
CA TYR A 89 -29.24 -20.32 14.65
C TYR A 89 -27.73 -20.06 14.50
N LYS A 90 -27.01 -20.84 13.68
CA LYS A 90 -25.57 -20.67 13.43
C LYS A 90 -25.27 -19.75 12.24
N PHE A 91 -26.29 -19.18 11.60
CA PHE A 91 -26.12 -18.30 10.44
C PHE A 91 -25.22 -17.10 10.78
N ASP A 92 -25.58 -16.34 11.83
CA ASP A 92 -24.83 -15.15 12.24
C ASP A 92 -23.41 -15.50 12.68
N ASP A 93 -23.24 -16.64 13.38
CA ASP A 93 -21.93 -17.15 13.78
C ASP A 93 -21.04 -17.47 12.57
N LEU A 94 -21.58 -18.11 11.52
CA LEU A 94 -20.81 -18.38 10.30
C LEU A 94 -20.39 -17.07 9.62
N VAL A 95 -21.33 -16.15 9.43
CA VAL A 95 -21.07 -14.87 8.75
C VAL A 95 -19.97 -14.10 9.48
N SER A 96 -20.12 -13.93 10.80
CA SER A 96 -19.15 -13.22 11.65
C SER A 96 -17.76 -13.87 11.58
N ASN A 97 -17.67 -15.19 11.74
CA ASN A 97 -16.40 -15.89 11.69
C ASN A 97 -15.77 -15.87 10.29
N LEU A 98 -16.55 -16.02 9.22
CA LEU A 98 -16.07 -15.99 7.84
C LEU A 98 -15.44 -14.64 7.50
N PHE A 99 -16.14 -13.53 7.78
CA PHE A 99 -15.58 -12.20 7.55
C PHE A 99 -14.35 -11.95 8.41
N GLN A 100 -14.37 -12.33 9.68
CA GLN A 100 -13.24 -12.10 10.56
C GLN A 100 -11.98 -12.83 10.11
N VAL A 101 -12.07 -14.14 9.86
CA VAL A 101 -10.88 -14.91 9.45
C VAL A 101 -10.38 -14.47 8.08
N ARG A 102 -11.30 -14.23 7.14
CA ARG A 102 -10.96 -13.68 5.83
C ARG A 102 -10.28 -12.31 5.94
N ASN A 103 -10.76 -11.43 6.82
CA ASN A 103 -10.18 -10.10 7.00
C ASN A 103 -8.76 -10.17 7.58
N GLU A 104 -8.44 -11.09 8.49
CA GLU A 104 -7.06 -11.30 8.91
C GLU A 104 -6.16 -11.78 7.76
N MET A 105 -6.65 -12.70 6.93
CA MET A 105 -5.93 -13.14 5.73
C MET A 105 -5.71 -11.99 4.75
N ILE A 106 -6.72 -11.14 4.55
CA ILE A 106 -6.60 -9.93 3.74
C ILE A 106 -5.49 -9.03 4.30
N LEU A 107 -5.50 -8.74 5.60
CA LEU A 107 -4.47 -7.88 6.20
C LEU A 107 -3.05 -8.43 5.98
N LYS A 108 -2.85 -9.74 6.15
CA LYS A 108 -1.57 -10.42 5.87
C LYS A 108 -1.14 -10.26 4.40
N TYR A 109 -2.08 -10.24 3.46
CA TYR A 109 -1.81 -10.17 2.02
C TYR A 109 -1.81 -8.74 1.47
N LEU A 110 -2.39 -7.75 2.17
CA LEU A 110 -2.37 -6.32 1.83
C LEU A 110 -1.03 -5.65 2.14
N LEU A 111 0.05 -6.43 2.21
CA LEU A 111 1.41 -5.92 2.41
C LEU A 111 1.62 -5.19 3.75
N LEU A 112 0.72 -5.42 4.72
CA LEU A 112 0.77 -4.90 6.09
C LEU A 112 1.68 -5.82 6.92
N ASN A 113 2.97 -5.49 6.99
CA ASN A 113 3.89 -6.16 7.90
C ASN A 113 4.41 -5.14 8.92
N GLU A 114 3.54 -4.77 9.86
CA GLU A 114 3.78 -3.75 10.90
C GLU A 114 3.29 -4.24 12.27
N SER A 115 3.93 -3.77 13.34
CA SER A 115 3.49 -4.13 14.69
C SER A 115 2.19 -3.43 15.07
N ILE A 116 1.30 -4.17 15.74
CA ILE A 116 0.07 -3.63 16.32
C ILE A 116 0.41 -2.95 17.65
N LYS A 117 0.05 -1.66 17.78
CA LYS A 117 0.15 -0.89 19.03
C LYS A 117 -1.07 -1.08 19.92
N LYS A 118 -2.26 -1.19 19.32
CA LYS A 118 -3.51 -1.44 20.04
C LYS A 118 -4.53 -2.15 19.16
N SER A 119 -5.26 -3.11 19.72
CA SER A 119 -6.36 -3.83 19.08
C SER A 119 -7.49 -4.09 20.09
N GLY A 120 -8.59 -4.71 19.64
CA GLY A 120 -9.72 -5.06 20.51
C GLY A 120 -10.62 -3.88 20.90
N VAL A 121 -10.47 -2.74 20.22
CA VAL A 121 -11.37 -1.58 20.35
C VAL A 121 -12.50 -1.74 19.35
N TRP A 122 -13.75 -1.64 19.79
CA TRP A 122 -14.93 -1.89 18.97
C TRP A 122 -15.92 -0.73 19.03
N GLY A 123 -16.58 -0.47 17.91
CA GLY A 123 -17.62 0.55 17.78
C GLY A 123 -18.35 0.47 16.45
N ASP A 124 -19.26 1.38 16.18
CA ASP A 124 -19.92 1.50 14.87
C ASP A 124 -19.15 2.47 13.99
N LEU A 125 -18.96 2.12 12.72
CA LEU A 125 -18.22 2.93 11.75
C LEU A 125 -19.19 3.71 10.85
N SER A 126 -18.93 5.01 10.73
CA SER A 126 -19.49 5.83 9.66
C SER A 126 -18.38 6.42 8.78
N LEU A 127 -18.60 6.35 7.48
CA LEU A 127 -17.70 6.85 6.44
C LEU A 127 -18.42 7.90 5.62
N THR A 128 -17.83 9.08 5.49
CA THR A 128 -18.26 10.10 4.53
C THR A 128 -17.10 10.41 3.58
N ASP A 129 -17.30 10.15 2.30
CA ASP A 129 -16.40 10.66 1.26
C ASP A 129 -16.81 12.11 0.93
N ALA A 130 -15.88 12.93 0.47
CA ALA A 130 -16.11 14.33 0.10
C ALA A 130 -17.23 14.51 -0.94
N SER A 131 -17.61 13.45 -1.66
CA SER A 131 -18.57 13.47 -2.77
C SER A 131 -19.74 12.48 -2.66
N SER A 132 -19.84 11.66 -1.61
CA SER A 132 -20.86 10.60 -1.53
C SER A 132 -21.63 10.55 -0.20
N ALA A 133 -22.79 9.87 -0.23
CA ALA A 133 -23.62 9.67 0.95
C ALA A 133 -22.89 8.84 2.01
N ALA A 134 -23.14 9.14 3.29
CA ALA A 134 -22.49 8.45 4.38
C ALA A 134 -22.84 6.95 4.40
N LYS A 135 -21.82 6.10 4.44
CA LYS A 135 -21.97 4.66 4.68
C LYS A 135 -21.86 4.39 6.18
N GLN A 136 -22.68 3.45 6.67
CA GLN A 136 -22.74 3.07 8.08
C GLN A 136 -22.53 1.56 8.20
N PHE A 137 -21.75 1.15 9.18
CA PHE A 137 -21.44 -0.25 9.48
C PHE A 137 -21.61 -0.49 10.98
N GLU A 138 -22.43 -1.47 11.32
CA GLU A 138 -22.60 -1.92 12.70
C GLU A 138 -21.44 -2.85 13.06
N GLY A 139 -20.68 -2.50 14.09
CA GLY A 139 -19.49 -3.26 14.49
C GLY A 139 -18.30 -3.09 13.54
N CYS A 140 -17.24 -2.49 14.08
CA CYS A 140 -15.95 -2.32 13.45
C CYS A 140 -14.88 -2.42 14.52
N GLU A 141 -13.86 -3.24 14.28
CA GLU A 141 -12.66 -3.21 15.10
C GLU A 141 -11.77 -2.04 14.66
N PHE A 142 -11.25 -1.29 15.63
CA PHE A 142 -10.28 -0.23 15.43
C PHE A 142 -8.92 -0.69 15.92
N ARG A 143 -7.96 -0.79 14.99
CA ARG A 143 -6.58 -1.16 15.29
C ARG A 143 -5.62 -0.02 15.01
N LEU A 144 -4.68 0.17 15.92
CA LEU A 144 -3.57 1.09 15.78
C LEU A 144 -2.31 0.31 15.44
N TYR A 145 -1.70 0.63 14.30
CA TYR A 145 -0.39 0.11 13.88
C TYR A 145 0.67 1.20 14.04
N GLU A 146 1.91 0.88 13.71
CA GLU A 146 3.04 1.81 13.73
C GLU A 146 2.86 3.01 12.80
N THR A 147 2.36 2.80 11.58
CA THR A 147 2.24 3.88 10.58
C THR A 147 0.81 4.18 10.13
N SER A 148 -0.17 3.40 10.61
CA SER A 148 -1.55 3.52 10.16
C SER A 148 -2.59 3.12 11.20
N ILE A 149 -3.80 3.59 10.97
CA ILE A 149 -5.04 3.08 11.56
C ILE A 149 -5.60 2.02 10.60
N VAL A 150 -6.14 0.93 11.14
CA VAL A 150 -6.90 -0.05 10.37
C VAL A 150 -8.29 -0.20 10.97
N LEU A 151 -9.29 -0.03 10.12
CA LEU A 151 -10.71 -0.22 10.43
C LEU A 151 -11.12 -1.58 9.86
N ILE A 152 -11.70 -2.44 10.67
CA ILE A 152 -12.11 -3.79 10.26
C ILE A 152 -13.62 -3.91 10.53
N PRO A 153 -14.48 -3.52 9.57
CA PRO A 153 -15.91 -3.76 9.68
C PRO A 153 -16.21 -5.26 9.76
N THR A 154 -17.29 -5.63 10.44
CA THR A 154 -17.72 -7.04 10.59
C THR A 154 -18.22 -7.67 9.30
N THR A 155 -18.66 -6.87 8.32
CA THR A 155 -19.28 -7.34 7.07
C THR A 155 -18.63 -6.77 5.81
N GLU A 156 -17.49 -6.11 5.94
CA GLU A 156 -16.77 -5.51 4.81
C GLU A 156 -15.26 -5.76 4.92
N GLU A 157 -14.54 -5.44 3.85
CA GLU A 157 -13.08 -5.52 3.85
C GLU A 157 -12.44 -4.42 4.71
N PRO A 158 -11.23 -4.66 5.26
CA PRO A 158 -10.54 -3.67 6.08
C PRO A 158 -10.16 -2.41 5.31
N ILE A 159 -10.20 -1.27 6.00
CA ILE A 159 -9.80 0.04 5.48
C ILE A 159 -8.56 0.51 6.24
N ARG A 160 -7.51 0.89 5.51
CA ARG A 160 -6.26 1.41 6.06
C ARG A 160 -6.19 2.93 5.89
N ILE A 161 -5.81 3.64 6.94
CA ILE A 161 -5.55 5.08 6.93
C ILE A 161 -4.15 5.34 7.46
N HIS A 162 -3.23 5.78 6.60
CA HIS A 162 -1.89 6.17 7.02
C HIS A 162 -1.90 7.42 7.89
N TYR A 163 -1.11 7.44 8.97
CA TYR A 163 -0.99 8.63 9.83
C TYR A 163 -0.48 9.86 9.06
N SER A 164 0.35 9.65 8.03
CA SER A 164 0.84 10.72 7.16
C SER A 164 -0.28 11.40 6.34
N ASN A 165 -1.42 10.73 6.15
CA ASN A 165 -2.59 11.25 5.45
C ASN A 165 -3.64 11.84 6.39
N VAL A 166 -3.45 11.74 7.71
CA VAL A 166 -4.37 12.33 8.68
C VAL A 166 -4.16 13.84 8.73
N ALA A 167 -5.24 14.58 8.50
CA ALA A 167 -5.29 16.04 8.64
C ALA A 167 -5.78 16.45 10.03
N ARG A 168 -6.78 15.74 10.56
CA ARG A 168 -7.41 16.07 11.85
C ARG A 168 -7.93 14.84 12.57
N ILE A 169 -7.85 14.87 13.90
CA ILE A 169 -8.43 13.87 14.80
C ILE A 169 -9.28 14.59 15.84
N GLU A 170 -10.45 14.04 16.14
CA GLU A 170 -11.33 14.51 17.20
C GLU A 170 -11.78 13.32 18.05
N ALA A 171 -11.56 13.38 19.35
CA ALA A 171 -12.09 12.42 20.30
C ALA A 171 -13.10 13.14 21.21
N LYS A 172 -14.38 12.79 21.09
CA LYS A 172 -15.48 13.34 21.89
C LYS A 172 -16.68 12.42 21.84
N ASP A 173 -17.58 12.52 22.81
CA ASP A 173 -18.88 11.84 22.78
C ASP A 173 -18.77 10.33 22.47
N TYR A 174 -17.84 9.64 23.14
CA TYR A 174 -17.57 8.20 22.94
C TYR A 174 -17.20 7.82 21.50
N SER A 175 -16.65 8.77 20.76
CA SER A 175 -16.33 8.63 19.35
C SER A 175 -14.95 9.18 19.01
N ILE A 176 -14.29 8.55 18.04
CA ILE A 176 -13.06 9.06 17.41
C ILE A 176 -13.37 9.33 15.94
N ALA A 177 -13.16 10.57 15.52
CA ALA A 177 -13.27 11.00 14.13
C ALA A 177 -11.89 11.30 13.55
N VAL A 178 -11.59 10.71 12.39
CA VAL A 178 -10.37 10.91 11.62
C VAL A 178 -10.75 11.55 10.29
N THR A 179 -10.12 12.68 9.96
CA THR A 179 -10.29 13.35 8.67
C THR A 179 -8.97 13.29 7.91
N THR A 180 -9.00 12.81 6.67
CA THR A 180 -7.82 12.72 5.80
C THR A 180 -7.55 14.04 5.08
N GLU A 181 -6.36 14.20 4.51
CA GLU A 181 -5.99 15.38 3.71
C GLU A 181 -6.87 15.60 2.48
N ILE A 182 -7.46 14.53 1.95
CA ILE A 182 -8.38 14.58 0.81
C ILE A 182 -9.85 14.79 1.23
N GLY A 183 -10.10 14.98 2.53
CA GLY A 183 -11.42 15.34 3.07
C GLY A 183 -12.32 14.16 3.44
N GLU A 184 -11.87 12.91 3.29
CA GLU A 184 -12.62 11.75 3.78
C GLU A 184 -12.71 11.79 5.30
N ARG A 185 -13.86 11.40 5.84
CA ARG A 185 -14.12 11.40 7.27
C ARG A 185 -14.60 10.03 7.74
N PHE A 186 -13.86 9.47 8.68
CA PHE A 186 -14.14 8.20 9.33
C PHE A 186 -14.48 8.46 10.79
N ILE A 187 -15.65 8.02 11.26
CA ILE A 187 -16.04 8.19 12.66
C ILE A 187 -16.40 6.83 13.22
N ILE A 188 -15.72 6.46 14.31
CA ILE A 188 -16.03 5.28 15.08
C ILE A 188 -16.70 5.75 16.35
N SER A 189 -17.92 5.30 16.56
CA SER A 189 -18.77 5.68 17.68
C SER A 189 -19.02 4.49 18.61
N LYS A 190 -19.63 4.75 19.77
CA LYS A 190 -19.93 3.70 20.78
C LYS A 190 -18.69 2.97 21.30
N ILE A 191 -17.52 3.62 21.30
CA ILE A 191 -16.25 3.06 21.80
C ILE A 191 -16.30 2.83 23.32
N GLY A 192 -17.17 3.55 24.03
CA GLY A 192 -17.40 3.38 25.47
C GLY A 192 -16.15 3.69 26.28
N ARG A 193 -15.77 2.78 27.18
CA ARG A 193 -14.66 2.98 28.14
C ARG A 193 -13.27 2.97 27.49
N GLU A 194 -13.16 2.49 26.26
CA GLU A 194 -11.89 2.45 25.54
C GLU A 194 -11.53 3.80 24.89
N LEU A 195 -12.40 4.83 24.96
CA LEU A 195 -12.15 6.11 24.29
C LEU A 195 -10.84 6.76 24.75
N ASP A 196 -10.67 6.92 26.06
CA ASP A 196 -9.54 7.67 26.63
C ASP A 196 -8.21 6.96 26.38
N SER A 197 -8.18 5.63 26.58
CA SER A 197 -7.00 4.81 26.30
C SER A 197 -6.67 4.91 24.81
N THR A 198 -7.62 4.58 23.93
CA THR A 198 -7.43 4.61 22.47
C THR A 198 -6.96 5.97 21.97
N SER A 199 -7.54 7.06 22.49
CA SER A 199 -7.16 8.42 22.10
C SER A 199 -5.72 8.74 22.50
N LYS A 200 -5.31 8.29 23.69
CA LYS A 200 -3.93 8.41 24.17
C LYS A 200 -2.97 7.61 23.29
N GLU A 201 -3.24 6.33 23.05
CA GLU A 201 -2.37 5.49 22.22
C GLU A 201 -2.25 6.00 20.77
N LEU A 202 -3.34 6.52 20.20
CA LEU A 202 -3.34 7.16 18.88
C LEU A 202 -2.49 8.43 18.86
N SER A 203 -2.66 9.30 19.86
CA SER A 203 -1.84 10.49 20.03
C SER A 203 -0.36 10.14 20.19
N ASP A 204 -0.04 9.14 21.00
CA ASP A 204 1.33 8.68 21.25
C ASP A 204 1.98 8.11 19.98
N ALA A 205 1.23 7.33 19.18
CA ALA A 205 1.72 6.80 17.90
C ALA A 205 2.08 7.93 16.91
N ILE A 206 1.20 8.91 16.76
CA ILE A 206 1.43 10.06 15.86
C ILE A 206 2.58 10.94 16.36
N ASN A 207 2.64 11.21 17.67
CA ASN A 207 3.73 11.98 18.26
C ASN A 207 5.07 11.26 18.11
N THR A 208 5.09 9.93 18.23
CA THR A 208 6.29 9.12 18.01
C THR A 208 6.80 9.29 16.58
N LEU A 209 5.93 9.18 15.57
CA LEU A 209 6.32 9.43 14.17
C LEU A 209 6.80 10.87 13.95
N ASN A 210 6.11 11.85 14.50
CA ASN A 210 6.52 13.26 14.39
C ASN A 210 7.90 13.52 15.02
N ILE A 211 8.22 12.89 16.15
CA ILE A 211 9.53 12.98 16.80
C ILE A 211 10.58 12.29 15.93
N GLN A 212 10.28 11.12 15.38
CA GLN A 212 11.20 10.39 14.48
C GLN A 212 11.51 11.21 13.23
N SER A 213 10.51 11.80 12.55
CA SER A 213 10.73 12.67 11.39
C SER A 213 11.52 13.92 11.73
N GLN A 214 11.37 14.48 12.93
CA GLN A 214 12.19 15.60 13.42
C GLN A 214 13.63 15.18 13.68
N SER A 215 13.84 14.00 14.27
CA SER A 215 15.18 13.43 14.48
C SER A 215 15.90 13.24 13.14
N LEU A 216 15.22 12.69 12.13
CA LEU A 216 15.80 12.48 10.80
C LEU A 216 16.25 13.80 10.15
N ILE A 217 15.44 14.86 10.25
CA ILE A 217 15.82 16.17 9.74
C ILE A 217 16.96 16.80 10.56
N LYS A 218 16.96 16.62 11.89
CA LYS A 218 18.03 17.13 12.75
C LYS A 218 19.36 16.42 12.49
N ASP A 219 19.33 15.11 12.21
CA ASP A 219 20.51 14.33 11.83
C ASP A 219 21.03 14.75 10.44
N LEU A 220 20.12 15.09 9.53
CA LEU A 220 20.46 15.59 8.20
C LEU A 220 21.09 17.00 8.27
N VAL A 221 20.55 17.88 9.10
CA VAL A 221 21.01 19.26 9.29
C VAL A 221 21.20 19.58 10.77
N PRO A 222 22.34 19.21 11.39
CA PRO A 222 22.56 19.40 12.83
C PRO A 222 22.48 20.87 13.27
N SER A 223 22.81 21.81 12.39
CA SER A 223 22.75 23.26 12.65
C SER A 223 21.33 23.85 12.56
N ALA A 224 20.34 23.13 12.01
CA ALA A 224 19.01 23.66 11.79
C ALA A 224 18.33 24.02 13.13
N ASP A 225 17.68 25.18 13.17
CA ASP A 225 16.89 25.60 14.31
C ASP A 225 15.59 24.77 14.45
N PRO A 226 14.96 24.73 15.64
CA PRO A 226 13.77 23.93 15.89
C PRO A 226 12.55 24.27 15.00
N THR A 227 12.46 25.48 14.45
CA THR A 227 11.36 25.87 13.55
C THR A 227 11.57 25.27 12.17
N VAL A 228 12.79 25.36 11.62
CA VAL A 228 13.15 24.70 10.35
C VAL A 228 12.92 23.19 10.44
N VAL A 229 13.39 22.56 11.53
CA VAL A 229 13.21 21.12 11.76
C VAL A 229 11.72 20.75 11.74
N ARG A 230 10.89 21.42 12.54
CA ARG A 230 9.45 21.14 12.60
C ARG A 230 8.74 21.36 11.27
N SER A 231 9.07 22.43 10.55
CA SER A 231 8.44 22.76 9.27
C SER A 231 8.81 21.75 8.18
N ALA A 232 10.10 21.40 8.06
CA ALA A 232 10.55 20.39 7.10
C ALA A 232 9.98 19.00 7.40
N SER A 233 9.95 18.60 8.68
CA SER A 233 9.34 17.32 9.09
C SER A 233 7.84 17.28 8.81
N ARG A 234 7.14 18.41 8.82
CA ARG A 234 5.70 18.47 8.49
C ARG A 234 5.43 18.27 7.00
N LEU A 235 6.36 18.67 6.13
CA LEU A 235 6.29 18.41 4.68
C LEU A 235 6.54 16.93 4.36
N LEU A 236 7.55 16.33 5.01
CA LEU A 236 7.97 14.96 4.74
C LEU A 236 7.13 13.92 5.50
N LYS A 237 6.55 14.31 6.64
CA LYS A 237 5.80 13.42 7.55
C LYS A 237 6.53 12.08 7.73
N ASP A 238 5.80 10.96 7.76
CA ASP A 238 6.35 9.61 7.79
C ASP A 238 6.67 9.09 6.37
N GLY A 239 7.56 9.80 5.66
CA GLY A 239 8.17 9.33 4.42
C GLY A 239 7.56 9.83 3.11
N LYS A 240 6.71 10.85 3.12
CA LYS A 240 6.31 11.58 1.92
C LYS A 240 7.53 12.27 1.29
N ALA A 241 7.57 12.29 -0.04
CA ALA A 241 8.45 13.14 -0.81
C ALA A 241 7.85 14.54 -0.90
N ALA A 242 8.64 15.54 -0.50
CA ALA A 242 8.29 16.94 -0.65
C ALA A 242 9.06 17.55 -1.82
N ARG A 243 8.42 18.46 -2.55
CA ARG A 243 9.04 19.15 -3.70
C ARG A 243 10.20 20.02 -3.23
N ARG A 244 11.17 20.19 -4.11
CA ARG A 244 12.32 21.08 -3.93
C ARG A 244 11.89 22.47 -3.50
N SER A 245 10.96 23.08 -4.24
CA SER A 245 10.45 24.42 -3.95
C SER A 245 9.87 24.53 -2.53
N ASP A 246 9.15 23.50 -2.09
CA ASP A 246 8.48 23.47 -0.80
C ASP A 246 9.52 23.34 0.32
N ILE A 247 10.55 22.50 0.15
CA ILE A 247 11.66 22.36 1.10
C ILE A 247 12.52 23.64 1.15
N GLU A 248 12.90 24.19 0.01
CA GLU A 248 13.73 25.40 -0.06
C GLU A 248 13.02 26.62 0.52
N SER A 249 11.68 26.68 0.45
CA SER A 249 10.88 27.73 1.10
C SER A 249 10.96 27.68 2.63
N VAL A 250 11.19 26.50 3.20
CA VAL A 250 11.45 26.33 4.64
C VAL A 250 12.92 26.65 4.94
N SER A 251 13.85 26.02 4.23
CA SER A 251 15.27 26.32 4.30
C SER A 251 16.03 25.70 3.12
N PRO A 252 16.76 26.50 2.32
CA PRO A 252 17.62 25.98 1.26
C PRO A 252 18.72 25.03 1.77
N GLU A 253 19.13 25.15 3.03
CA GLU A 253 20.13 24.27 3.63
C GLU A 253 19.63 22.84 3.78
N VAL A 254 18.32 22.64 4.02
CA VAL A 254 17.72 21.30 4.12
C VAL A 254 17.81 20.57 2.78
N TRP A 255 17.48 21.24 1.67
CA TRP A 255 17.62 20.66 0.33
C TRP A 255 19.08 20.31 0.01
N ARG A 256 20.00 21.24 0.27
CA ARG A 256 21.44 21.00 0.06
C ARG A 256 21.95 19.82 0.88
N ALA A 257 21.44 19.63 2.09
CA ALA A 257 21.82 18.50 2.92
C ALA A 257 21.29 17.16 2.37
N PHE A 258 20.08 17.13 1.80
CA PHE A 258 19.60 15.97 1.05
C PHE A 258 20.51 15.63 -0.14
N GLU A 259 20.86 16.63 -0.97
CA GLU A 259 21.76 16.40 -2.11
C GLU A 259 23.14 15.93 -1.64
N LYS A 260 23.68 16.51 -0.57
CA LYS A 260 24.95 16.07 0.04
C LYS A 260 24.87 14.63 0.56
N LYS A 261 23.71 14.18 1.05
CA LYS A 261 23.51 12.78 1.41
C LYS A 261 23.42 11.88 0.18
N LEU A 262 22.73 12.30 -0.87
CA LEU A 262 22.67 11.56 -2.13
C LEU A 262 24.06 11.39 -2.77
N GLU A 263 24.92 12.40 -2.68
CA GLU A 263 26.31 12.36 -3.17
C GLU A 263 27.12 11.19 -2.58
N GLN A 264 26.76 10.74 -1.38
CA GLN A 264 27.42 9.64 -0.68
C GLN A 264 26.86 8.26 -1.06
N THR A 265 25.93 8.20 -2.02
CA THR A 265 25.20 6.97 -2.37
C THR A 265 25.51 6.50 -3.78
N PRO A 266 25.33 5.21 -4.10
CA PRO A 266 25.64 4.70 -5.44
C PRO A 266 24.73 5.25 -6.55
N ILE A 267 23.60 5.88 -6.20
CA ILE A 267 22.67 6.46 -7.18
C ILE A 267 23.02 7.89 -7.58
N TRP A 268 24.06 8.52 -6.98
CA TRP A 268 24.38 9.94 -7.23
C TRP A 268 24.55 10.28 -8.72
N ASN A 269 25.32 9.48 -9.44
CA ASN A 269 25.55 9.70 -10.88
C ASN A 269 24.27 9.55 -11.69
N GLY A 270 23.35 8.68 -11.24
CA GLY A 270 22.03 8.52 -11.84
C GLY A 270 21.14 9.73 -11.56
N TYR A 271 21.07 10.14 -10.29
CA TYR A 271 20.39 11.36 -9.86
C TYR A 271 20.83 12.60 -10.65
N GLN A 272 22.14 12.84 -10.78
CA GLN A 272 22.69 13.98 -11.52
C GLN A 272 22.28 13.97 -13.00
N TYR A 273 22.29 12.79 -13.63
CA TYR A 273 21.85 12.65 -15.02
C TYR A 273 20.33 12.86 -15.16
N LEU A 274 19.51 12.23 -14.33
CA LEU A 274 18.06 12.42 -14.35
C LEU A 274 17.69 13.88 -14.08
N LYS A 275 18.38 14.54 -13.16
CA LYS A 275 18.23 15.97 -12.86
C LYS A 275 18.53 16.85 -14.08
N SER A 276 19.53 16.50 -14.89
CA SER A 276 19.89 17.31 -16.07
C SER A 276 18.81 17.22 -17.16
N ILE A 277 18.22 16.05 -17.39
CA ILE A 277 17.18 15.82 -18.40
C ILE A 277 15.76 16.08 -17.90
N GLY A 278 15.53 16.07 -16.58
CA GLY A 278 14.23 16.28 -15.93
C GLY A 278 14.01 17.71 -15.44
N ARG A 279 12.85 17.96 -14.80
CA ARG A 279 12.50 19.28 -14.25
C ARG A 279 13.00 19.45 -12.83
N GLU A 280 14.14 20.11 -12.71
CA GLU A 280 14.86 20.33 -11.47
C GLU A 280 14.01 21.01 -10.37
N GLU A 281 13.16 21.96 -10.75
CA GLU A 281 12.27 22.68 -9.84
C GLU A 281 11.12 21.83 -9.30
N LYS A 282 10.78 20.72 -9.99
CA LYS A 282 9.72 19.79 -9.63
C LYS A 282 10.23 18.49 -9.01
N ILE A 283 11.54 18.34 -8.80
CA ILE A 283 12.09 17.18 -8.10
C ILE A 283 11.51 17.13 -6.68
N ALA A 284 11.11 15.94 -6.25
CA ALA A 284 10.68 15.71 -4.86
C ALA A 284 11.58 14.66 -4.20
N ILE A 285 11.90 14.87 -2.92
CA ILE A 285 12.73 13.96 -2.12
C ILE A 285 11.98 13.61 -0.84
N GLY A 286 11.99 12.34 -0.49
CA GLY A 286 11.49 11.83 0.79
C GLY A 286 12.56 11.04 1.54
N ILE A 287 12.39 10.97 2.86
CA ILE A 287 13.19 10.10 3.74
C ILE A 287 12.25 9.28 4.59
N LYS A 288 12.46 7.96 4.61
CA LYS A 288 11.64 7.04 5.40
C LYS A 288 12.52 6.05 6.14
N ARG A 289 12.09 5.68 7.34
CA ARG A 289 12.66 4.56 8.09
C ARG A 289 11.96 3.28 7.61
N GLY A 290 12.73 2.22 7.33
CA GLY A 290 12.12 0.96 6.94
C GLY A 290 11.23 0.37 8.04
N LEU A 291 10.31 -0.52 7.67
CA LEU A 291 9.29 -1.06 8.56
C LEU A 291 9.85 -1.88 9.74
N MET A 292 11.08 -2.39 9.62
CA MET A 292 11.77 -3.08 10.72
C MET A 292 12.67 -2.13 11.53
N GLY A 293 12.38 -0.82 11.46
CA GLY A 293 13.10 0.21 12.18
C GLY A 293 14.59 0.21 11.84
N ASP A 294 15.43 0.06 12.87
CA ASP A 294 16.89 0.05 12.75
C ASP A 294 17.43 -1.09 11.90
N LEU A 295 16.75 -2.25 11.83
CA LEU A 295 17.21 -3.41 11.05
C LEU A 295 17.23 -3.11 9.53
N THR A 296 16.31 -2.26 9.08
CA THR A 296 16.19 -1.84 7.68
C THR A 296 16.86 -0.49 7.41
N GLY A 297 17.17 0.30 8.44
CA GLY A 297 17.77 1.62 8.32
C GLY A 297 16.85 2.64 7.64
N ASN A 298 17.43 3.80 7.30
CA ASN A 298 16.73 4.87 6.58
C ASN A 298 17.00 4.76 5.09
N TYR A 299 16.05 5.19 4.27
CA TYR A 299 16.25 5.34 2.84
C TYR A 299 15.77 6.69 2.34
N LEU A 300 16.47 7.21 1.34
CA LEU A 300 15.97 8.29 0.50
C LEU A 300 15.24 7.70 -0.67
N TRP A 301 14.25 8.45 -1.12
CA TRP A 301 13.65 8.23 -2.41
C TRP A 301 13.41 9.57 -3.11
N VAL A 302 13.59 9.57 -4.41
CA VAL A 302 13.56 10.76 -5.25
C VAL A 302 12.61 10.53 -6.40
N LEU A 303 11.77 11.52 -6.66
CA LEU A 303 10.91 11.60 -7.83
C LEU A 303 11.43 12.70 -8.76
N ILE A 304 11.69 12.36 -10.02
CA ILE A 304 12.24 13.27 -11.02
C ILE A 304 11.32 13.25 -12.25
N PRO A 305 10.46 14.27 -12.42
CA PRO A 305 9.63 14.40 -13.62
C PRO A 305 10.47 14.69 -14.88
N ILE A 306 10.16 13.99 -15.97
CA ILE A 306 10.78 14.10 -17.29
C ILE A 306 9.63 14.22 -18.30
N ASP A 307 9.27 15.46 -18.64
CA ASP A 307 7.99 15.80 -19.23
C ASP A 307 8.09 16.77 -20.42
N ASN A 308 9.10 17.66 -20.52
CA ASN A 308 9.13 18.62 -21.64
C ASN A 308 10.47 19.33 -21.92
N LYS A 309 11.61 18.84 -21.41
CA LYS A 309 12.91 19.44 -21.76
C LYS A 309 13.41 19.03 -23.15
N ASN A 310 12.96 17.88 -23.66
CA ASN A 310 13.35 17.35 -24.96
C ASN A 310 12.09 16.90 -25.73
N PRO A 311 11.88 17.34 -26.99
CA PRO A 311 10.74 16.88 -27.79
C PRO A 311 10.79 15.38 -28.13
N GLU A 312 11.94 14.74 -28.07
CA GLU A 312 12.15 13.33 -28.43
C GLU A 312 11.73 12.34 -27.33
N PHE A 313 11.69 12.78 -26.07
CA PHE A 313 11.30 11.93 -24.96
C PHE A 313 10.65 12.70 -23.79
N GLY A 314 9.71 12.05 -23.10
CA GLY A 314 9.05 12.61 -21.92
C GLY A 314 7.95 11.71 -21.36
N ASN A 315 6.92 12.33 -20.78
CA ASN A 315 5.81 11.67 -20.11
C ASN A 315 6.24 10.62 -19.07
N ALA A 316 7.28 10.89 -18.29
CA ALA A 316 7.78 9.96 -17.29
C ALA A 316 8.10 10.65 -15.97
N ILE A 317 7.92 9.93 -14.86
CA ILE A 317 8.52 10.27 -13.58
C ILE A 317 9.47 9.13 -13.20
N ALA A 318 10.73 9.48 -12.97
CA ALA A 318 11.74 8.54 -12.50
C ALA A 318 11.70 8.47 -10.97
N LEU A 319 11.67 7.25 -10.44
CA LEU A 319 11.79 6.93 -9.03
C LEU A 319 13.14 6.27 -8.78
N GLU A 320 13.97 6.91 -7.96
CA GLU A 320 15.18 6.31 -7.40
C GLU A 320 15.05 6.16 -5.89
N THR A 321 15.65 5.10 -5.35
CA THR A 321 15.69 4.85 -3.92
C THR A 321 17.11 4.44 -3.53
N THR A 322 17.56 4.83 -2.35
CA THR A 322 18.84 4.36 -1.82
C THR A 322 18.82 4.32 -0.30
N ARG A 323 19.50 3.34 0.29
CA ARG A 323 19.68 3.32 1.75
C ARG A 323 20.68 4.39 2.16
N ILE A 324 20.41 5.05 3.27
CA ILE A 324 21.41 5.84 3.98
C ILE A 324 21.77 5.08 5.25
N LEU A 325 23.05 4.74 5.39
CA LEU A 325 23.58 4.22 6.65
C LEU A 325 23.58 5.35 7.69
N SER A 326 23.06 5.07 8.87
CA SER A 326 23.15 6.04 9.98
C SER A 326 24.60 6.14 10.44
N SER A 327 25.04 7.32 10.87
CA SER A 327 26.40 7.51 11.40
C SER A 327 26.63 6.87 12.77
N ASN A 328 25.60 6.27 13.38
CA ASN A 328 25.62 5.71 14.73
C ASN A 328 25.27 4.22 14.74
N ARG A 329 26.11 3.34 14.16
CA ARG A 329 26.42 1.96 14.64
C ARG A 329 27.29 1.18 13.66
N LYS A 330 27.96 0.16 14.21
CA LYS A 330 28.68 -0.92 13.51
C LYS A 330 27.67 -1.78 12.73
N ASP A 331 27.17 -1.29 11.59
CA ASP A 331 26.19 -2.00 10.77
C ASP A 331 26.85 -2.91 9.71
N SER A 332 28.06 -3.42 9.98
CA SER A 332 28.85 -4.18 9.00
C SER A 332 28.71 -5.70 9.07
N GLU A 333 27.86 -6.29 9.93
CA GLU A 333 27.84 -7.75 10.12
C GLU A 333 26.44 -8.40 10.28
N ALA A 334 25.36 -7.78 9.80
CA ALA A 334 24.01 -8.38 9.90
C ALA A 334 23.33 -8.49 8.52
N THR A 335 23.88 -9.32 7.64
CA THR A 335 23.12 -9.87 6.49
C THR A 335 22.37 -11.16 6.86
N ASP A 336 22.75 -11.82 7.95
CA ASP A 336 22.07 -13.03 8.43
C ASP A 336 20.93 -12.64 9.38
N GLY A 337 19.68 -12.82 8.91
CA GLY A 337 18.47 -12.60 9.71
C GLY A 337 17.49 -11.58 9.15
N ILE A 338 17.78 -10.92 8.03
CA ILE A 338 16.79 -10.13 7.28
C ILE A 338 15.84 -11.13 6.60
N PRO A 339 14.56 -11.21 6.98
CA PRO A 339 13.66 -12.18 6.37
C PRO A 339 13.44 -11.82 4.89
N PRO A 340 13.21 -12.82 4.01
CA PRO A 340 13.15 -12.65 2.55
C PRO A 340 12.01 -11.74 2.06
N ASP A 341 11.18 -11.23 2.96
CA ASP A 341 10.10 -10.28 2.70
C ASP A 341 10.43 -8.82 3.08
N ALA A 342 11.59 -8.54 3.65
CA ALA A 342 12.10 -7.18 3.81
C ALA A 342 12.68 -6.71 2.46
N ASP A 343 11.93 -5.86 1.76
CA ASP A 343 12.26 -5.19 0.49
C ASP A 343 13.53 -5.76 -0.20
N THR A 344 13.41 -6.97 -0.75
CA THR A 344 14.54 -7.81 -1.19
C THR A 344 15.41 -7.15 -2.25
N ALA A 345 14.89 -6.16 -2.98
CA ALA A 345 15.67 -5.31 -3.88
C ALA A 345 16.74 -4.48 -3.14
N ILE A 346 16.48 -4.10 -1.89
CA ILE A 346 17.42 -3.36 -1.04
C ILE A 346 18.41 -4.32 -0.37
N ALA A 347 17.99 -5.54 -0.07
CA ALA A 347 18.84 -6.58 0.52
C ALA A 347 19.81 -7.23 -0.50
N THR A 348 19.48 -7.22 -1.79
CA THR A 348 20.26 -7.92 -2.85
C THR A 348 21.26 -7.05 -3.62
N GLY A 349 21.46 -5.79 -3.23
CA GLY A 349 22.61 -4.98 -3.70
C GLY A 349 22.51 -4.34 -5.09
N GLY A 350 21.38 -4.49 -5.80
CA GLY A 350 21.15 -3.84 -7.10
C GLY A 350 20.29 -2.58 -6.99
N ASN A 351 20.85 -1.40 -7.23
CA ASN A 351 20.05 -0.18 -7.40
C ASN A 351 19.35 -0.22 -8.78
N ALA A 352 18.09 0.22 -8.82
CA ALA A 352 17.34 0.35 -10.07
C ALA A 352 16.54 1.66 -10.08
N THR A 353 16.42 2.24 -11.27
CA THR A 353 15.57 3.40 -11.54
C THR A 353 14.26 2.90 -12.14
N TYR A 354 13.13 3.30 -11.55
CA TYR A 354 11.80 2.89 -11.99
C TYR A 354 11.11 4.05 -12.68
N PHE A 355 10.44 3.80 -13.81
CA PHE A 355 9.79 4.85 -14.59
C PHE A 355 8.30 4.61 -14.65
N PHE A 356 7.53 5.67 -14.41
CA PHE A 356 6.07 5.66 -14.45
C PHE A 356 5.56 6.77 -15.36
N ARG A 357 4.46 6.54 -16.08
CA ARG A 357 3.84 7.56 -16.92
C ARG A 357 3.13 8.62 -16.08
N ILE A 358 3.28 9.90 -16.48
CA ILE A 358 2.58 11.03 -15.85
C ILE A 358 1.11 11.03 -16.27
N VAL A 359 0.87 10.93 -17.57
CA VAL A 359 -0.46 10.77 -18.20
C VAL A 359 -0.45 9.61 -19.21
N SER A 360 -1.61 9.26 -19.77
CA SER A 360 -1.65 8.26 -20.85
C SER A 360 -0.81 8.71 -22.04
N ARG A 361 -0.25 7.76 -22.81
CA ARG A 361 0.52 8.08 -24.03
C ARG A 361 -0.31 8.86 -25.05
N LYS A 362 -1.61 8.56 -25.14
CA LYS A 362 -2.57 9.29 -26.00
C LYS A 362 -2.78 10.72 -25.55
N ASP A 363 -3.03 10.95 -24.27
CA ASP A 363 -3.22 12.29 -23.73
C ASP A 363 -1.94 13.13 -23.90
N TYR A 364 -0.78 12.53 -23.64
CA TYR A 364 0.50 13.22 -23.82
C TYR A 364 0.71 13.71 -25.25
N ALA A 365 0.43 12.87 -26.24
CA ALA A 365 0.49 13.26 -27.65
C ALA A 365 -0.50 14.40 -27.98
N GLY A 366 -1.70 14.38 -27.38
CA GLY A 366 -2.73 15.40 -27.55
C GLY A 366 -2.41 16.75 -26.89
N ILE A 367 -1.67 16.75 -25.76
CA ILE A 367 -1.25 17.96 -25.05
C ILE A 367 -0.25 18.78 -25.90
N GLY A 368 0.47 18.16 -26.83
CA GLY A 368 1.26 18.85 -27.86
C GLY A 368 2.34 19.81 -27.30
N GLY A 369 2.84 19.56 -26.10
CA GLY A 369 3.81 20.42 -25.43
C GLY A 369 3.23 21.65 -24.73
N ASN A 370 1.90 21.73 -24.53
CA ASN A 370 1.28 22.76 -23.70
C ASN A 370 1.80 22.69 -22.25
N LYS A 371 2.75 23.57 -21.96
CA LYS A 371 3.49 23.58 -20.70
C LYS A 371 2.58 23.76 -19.48
N ASN A 372 1.59 24.66 -19.53
CA ASN A 372 0.74 24.95 -18.38
C ASN A 372 -0.15 23.77 -17.99
N GLU A 373 -0.69 23.06 -18.99
CA GLU A 373 -1.50 21.87 -18.74
C GLU A 373 -0.66 20.73 -18.17
N LEU A 374 0.55 20.54 -18.70
CA LEU A 374 1.48 19.51 -18.25
C LEU A 374 2.01 19.79 -16.84
N ASP A 375 2.30 21.05 -16.48
CA ASP A 375 2.72 21.47 -15.14
C ASP A 375 1.72 21.00 -14.08
N GLY A 376 0.41 21.20 -14.30
CA GLY A 376 -0.63 20.75 -13.38
C GLY A 376 -0.72 19.22 -13.27
N LYS A 377 -0.49 18.50 -14.37
CA LYS A 377 -0.45 17.02 -14.38
C LYS A 377 0.77 16.48 -13.63
N VAL A 378 1.94 17.12 -13.77
CA VAL A 378 3.15 16.76 -13.03
C VAL A 378 2.95 16.95 -11.53
N ASP A 379 2.42 18.10 -11.10
CA ASP A 379 2.17 18.35 -9.69
C ASP A 379 1.19 17.32 -9.10
N SER A 380 0.12 17.01 -9.84
CA SER A 380 -0.84 15.97 -9.46
C SER A 380 -0.18 14.60 -9.37
N MET A 381 0.71 14.27 -10.32
CA MET A 381 1.41 12.99 -10.34
C MET A 381 2.40 12.84 -9.18
N ILE A 382 3.12 13.89 -8.77
CA ILE A 382 4.01 13.84 -7.61
C ILE A 382 3.21 13.55 -6.33
N SER A 383 2.11 14.28 -6.11
CA SER A 383 1.20 14.03 -4.99
C SER A 383 0.63 12.60 -5.04
N ARG A 384 0.23 12.15 -6.22
CA ARG A 384 -0.28 10.80 -6.43
C ARG A 384 0.77 9.74 -6.12
N MET A 385 2.02 9.91 -6.55
CA MET A 385 3.11 8.97 -6.25
C MET A 385 3.36 8.83 -4.75
N ASN A 386 3.17 9.89 -3.95
CA ASN A 386 3.22 9.78 -2.49
C ASN A 386 2.18 8.80 -1.95
N GLU A 387 0.91 8.98 -2.34
CA GLU A 387 -0.18 8.09 -1.93
C GLU A 387 0.10 6.65 -2.38
N LEU A 388 0.43 6.48 -3.67
CA LEU A 388 0.63 5.19 -4.28
C LEU A 388 1.75 4.39 -3.60
N MET A 389 2.88 5.03 -3.31
CA MET A 389 4.02 4.37 -2.67
C MET A 389 3.79 4.10 -1.19
N LEU A 390 3.08 4.98 -0.48
CA LEU A 390 2.71 4.76 0.92
C LEU A 390 1.77 3.55 1.07
N ASP A 391 0.74 3.46 0.23
CA ASP A 391 -0.28 2.41 0.32
C ASP A 391 0.30 1.00 0.16
N ILE A 392 1.34 0.85 -0.66
CA ILE A 392 2.04 -0.43 -0.85
C ILE A 392 3.25 -0.62 0.06
N ASN A 393 3.43 0.27 1.04
CA ASN A 393 4.59 0.31 1.95
C ASN A 393 5.94 0.28 1.20
N PHE A 394 6.04 1.03 0.09
CA PHE A 394 7.21 1.13 -0.76
C PHE A 394 7.70 -0.19 -1.40
N ARG A 395 6.90 -1.26 -1.38
CA ARG A 395 7.26 -2.55 -1.98
C ARG A 395 7.24 -2.48 -3.50
N ARG A 396 8.42 -2.47 -4.13
CA ARG A 396 8.52 -2.29 -5.60
C ARG A 396 8.36 -3.57 -6.41
N GLU A 397 8.71 -4.72 -5.83
CA GLU A 397 8.63 -6.02 -6.49
C GLU A 397 7.29 -6.29 -7.19
N PRO A 398 6.13 -6.17 -6.51
CA PRO A 398 4.84 -6.42 -7.16
C PRO A 398 4.50 -5.46 -8.31
N ILE A 399 5.20 -4.34 -8.46
CA ILE A 399 4.97 -3.38 -9.56
C ILE A 399 5.49 -3.94 -10.89
N PHE A 400 6.71 -4.48 -10.89
CA PHE A 400 7.40 -4.83 -12.13
C PHE A 400 7.28 -6.30 -12.53
N LEU A 401 6.69 -7.16 -11.69
CA LEU A 401 6.39 -8.53 -12.09
C LEU A 401 5.45 -8.57 -13.30
N SER A 402 5.73 -9.47 -14.24
CA SER A 402 4.82 -9.74 -15.36
C SER A 402 3.50 -10.33 -14.83
N ASP A 403 2.42 -10.16 -15.59
CA ASP A 403 1.14 -10.80 -15.23
C ASP A 403 1.29 -12.32 -15.24
N GLU A 404 2.08 -12.88 -16.15
CA GLU A 404 2.40 -14.31 -16.17
C GLU A 404 3.06 -14.77 -14.86
N ALA A 405 4.14 -14.10 -14.41
CA ALA A 405 4.82 -14.45 -13.16
C ALA A 405 3.90 -14.38 -11.94
N LEU A 406 3.03 -13.36 -11.88
CA LEU A 406 2.03 -13.26 -10.81
C LEU A 406 1.02 -14.42 -10.85
N GLN A 407 0.67 -14.93 -12.03
CA GLN A 407 -0.31 -15.99 -12.20
C GLN A 407 0.27 -17.39 -12.00
N THR A 408 1.53 -17.62 -12.41
CA THR A 408 2.12 -18.96 -12.48
C THR A 408 3.04 -19.28 -11.30
N GLU A 409 3.70 -18.30 -10.68
CA GLU A 409 4.69 -18.56 -9.63
C GLU A 409 4.05 -18.53 -8.22
N PRO A 410 4.01 -19.66 -7.49
CA PRO A 410 3.31 -19.73 -6.19
C PRO A 410 3.86 -18.77 -5.12
N LYS A 411 5.17 -18.48 -5.15
CA LYS A 411 5.80 -17.50 -4.24
C LYS A 411 5.23 -16.08 -4.37
N TYR A 412 4.58 -15.76 -5.49
CA TYR A 412 3.96 -14.47 -5.74
C TYR A 412 2.45 -14.45 -5.49
N ALA A 413 1.87 -15.51 -4.91
CA ALA A 413 0.44 -15.57 -4.58
C ALA A 413 -0.03 -14.35 -3.75
N ARG A 414 0.79 -13.90 -2.78
CA ARG A 414 0.51 -12.67 -2.00
C ARG A 414 0.44 -11.42 -2.86
N TYR A 415 1.32 -11.29 -3.86
CA TYR A 415 1.37 -10.13 -4.75
C TYR A 415 0.27 -10.17 -5.80
N LYS A 416 -0.09 -11.35 -6.29
CA LYS A 416 -1.26 -11.55 -7.15
C LYS A 416 -2.53 -11.06 -6.45
N PHE A 417 -2.72 -11.47 -5.20
CA PHE A 417 -3.84 -11.01 -4.39
C PHE A 417 -3.80 -9.49 -4.17
N ALA A 418 -2.65 -8.97 -3.72
CA ALA A 418 -2.47 -7.53 -3.49
C ALA A 418 -2.74 -6.70 -4.76
N ALA A 419 -2.28 -7.15 -5.93
CA ALA A 419 -2.51 -6.45 -7.21
C ALA A 419 -3.99 -6.43 -7.63
N GLY A 420 -4.76 -7.44 -7.22
CA GLY A 420 -6.21 -7.48 -7.43
C GLY A 420 -7.01 -6.63 -6.43
N LYS A 421 -6.43 -6.31 -5.27
CA LYS A 421 -7.14 -5.67 -4.15
C LYS A 421 -6.73 -4.25 -3.82
N ILE A 422 -5.45 -3.91 -3.94
CA ILE A 422 -4.92 -2.57 -3.64
C ILE A 422 -5.04 -1.71 -4.90
N PRO A 423 -5.94 -0.70 -4.95
CA PRO A 423 -6.10 0.15 -6.14
C PRO A 423 -4.80 0.86 -6.51
N SER A 424 -4.04 1.28 -5.50
CA SER A 424 -2.75 1.95 -5.67
C SER A 424 -1.68 1.07 -6.32
N LEU A 425 -1.62 -0.22 -5.99
CA LEU A 425 -0.72 -1.15 -6.68
C LEU A 425 -1.13 -1.35 -8.13
N LYS A 426 -2.44 -1.44 -8.41
CA LYS A 426 -2.95 -1.53 -9.78
C LYS A 426 -2.60 -0.28 -10.60
N ASP A 427 -2.76 0.91 -10.03
CA ASP A 427 -2.42 2.19 -10.67
C ASP A 427 -0.90 2.27 -10.97
N LEU A 428 -0.05 1.90 -10.01
CA LEU A 428 1.41 1.82 -10.23
C LEU A 428 1.76 0.84 -11.35
N ARG A 429 1.20 -0.37 -11.35
CA ARG A 429 1.43 -1.38 -12.40
C ARG A 429 0.96 -0.91 -13.77
N GLN A 430 -0.17 -0.21 -13.83
CA GLN A 430 -0.69 0.35 -15.08
C GLN A 430 0.25 1.42 -15.62
N ARG A 431 0.71 2.34 -14.78
CA ARG A 431 1.60 3.46 -15.17
C ARG A 431 3.04 3.03 -15.42
N PHE A 432 3.45 1.87 -14.91
CA PHE A 432 4.81 1.39 -15.00
C PHE A 432 5.27 1.28 -16.47
N ILE A 433 6.37 1.95 -16.80
CA ILE A 433 7.00 1.90 -18.12
C ILE A 433 8.02 0.77 -18.14
N GLY A 434 8.88 0.73 -17.13
CA GLY A 434 10.00 -0.20 -17.02
C GLY A 434 10.96 0.19 -15.90
N ARG A 435 11.98 -0.63 -15.69
CA ARG A 435 13.07 -0.36 -14.73
C ARG A 435 14.43 -0.51 -15.41
N VAL A 436 15.39 0.29 -14.99
CA VAL A 436 16.78 0.22 -15.45
C VAL A 436 17.68 -0.09 -14.27
N ILE A 437 18.42 -1.19 -14.35
CA ILE A 437 19.37 -1.62 -13.31
C ILE A 437 20.67 -0.81 -13.46
N HIS A 438 21.23 -0.33 -12.34
CA HIS A 438 22.52 0.34 -12.28
C HIS A 438 23.67 -0.65 -12.44
N SER A 439 24.00 -1.04 -13.68
CA SER A 439 25.13 -1.93 -13.98
C SER A 439 26.46 -1.16 -14.15
N SER A 440 26.49 -0.17 -15.06
CA SER A 440 27.57 0.80 -15.23
C SER A 440 26.94 2.16 -15.58
N SER A 441 27.63 3.26 -15.31
CA SER A 441 27.07 4.60 -15.55
C SER A 441 26.69 4.83 -17.03
N GLU A 442 27.52 4.39 -17.97
CA GLU A 442 27.25 4.54 -19.41
C GLU A 442 26.11 3.65 -19.89
N GLN A 443 26.13 2.37 -19.53
CA GLN A 443 25.09 1.43 -19.93
C GLN A 443 23.74 1.82 -19.32
N TRP A 444 23.73 2.24 -18.06
CA TRP A 444 22.53 2.72 -17.40
C TRP A 444 21.97 3.95 -18.11
N ARG A 445 22.79 4.95 -18.47
CA ARG A 445 22.33 6.13 -19.22
C ARG A 445 21.74 5.77 -20.58
N SER A 446 22.41 4.88 -21.31
CA SER A 446 21.94 4.37 -22.60
C SER A 446 20.58 3.67 -22.46
N ASN A 447 20.43 2.79 -21.47
CA ASN A 447 19.17 2.10 -21.21
C ASN A 447 18.04 3.06 -20.77
N VAL A 448 18.36 4.08 -19.96
CA VAL A 448 17.38 5.12 -19.57
C VAL A 448 16.89 5.86 -20.80
N LEU A 449 17.80 6.29 -21.68
CA LEU A 449 17.42 6.99 -22.90
C LEU A 449 16.57 6.08 -23.81
N ALA A 450 16.97 4.82 -24.00
CA ALA A 450 16.21 3.86 -24.79
C ALA A 450 14.78 3.62 -24.24
N LEU A 451 14.64 3.53 -22.91
CA LEU A 451 13.34 3.39 -22.24
C LEU A 451 12.47 4.64 -22.46
N LEU A 452 13.04 5.83 -22.32
CA LEU A 452 12.31 7.09 -22.49
C LEU A 452 11.87 7.30 -23.95
N LEU A 453 12.72 6.95 -24.92
CA LEU A 453 12.37 6.95 -26.35
C LEU A 453 11.27 5.93 -26.66
N PHE A 454 11.36 4.73 -26.12
CA PHE A 454 10.30 3.72 -26.23
C PHE A 454 8.97 4.24 -25.68
N ASN A 455 8.98 4.96 -24.55
CA ASN A 455 7.76 5.48 -23.95
C ASN A 455 6.99 6.42 -24.87
N GLN A 456 7.70 7.17 -25.72
CA GLN A 456 7.13 8.11 -26.68
C GLN A 456 6.86 7.50 -28.06
N SER A 457 7.52 6.39 -28.42
CA SER A 457 7.32 5.72 -29.71
C SER A 457 6.06 4.85 -29.81
N THR A 458 5.40 4.59 -28.68
CA THR A 458 4.15 3.82 -28.61
C THR A 458 2.98 4.65 -28.07
N ILE A 459 1.76 4.32 -28.49
CA ILE A 459 0.50 4.88 -27.96
C ILE A 459 -0.25 3.91 -27.03
N ASP A 460 0.20 2.65 -26.96
CA ASP A 460 -0.42 1.63 -26.10
C ASP A 460 0.16 1.75 -24.69
N ASP A 461 -0.66 2.10 -23.71
CA ASP A 461 -0.28 2.22 -22.31
C ASP A 461 0.11 0.88 -21.65
N ASN A 462 -0.31 -0.26 -22.21
CA ASN A 462 0.04 -1.57 -21.66
C ASN A 462 1.44 -2.04 -22.10
N ALA A 463 2.01 -1.42 -23.13
CA ALA A 463 3.35 -1.74 -23.60
C ALA A 463 4.40 -1.39 -22.53
N ARG A 464 5.18 -2.40 -22.13
CA ARG A 464 6.27 -2.28 -21.16
C ARG A 464 7.61 -2.34 -21.88
N TRP A 465 8.56 -1.56 -21.38
CA TRP A 465 9.93 -1.63 -21.86
C TRP A 465 10.58 -2.88 -21.29
N GLU A 466 11.03 -3.74 -22.19
CA GLU A 466 11.86 -4.89 -21.86
C GLU A 466 13.24 -4.64 -22.44
N LYS A 467 14.28 -4.86 -21.64
CA LYS A 467 15.64 -4.83 -22.17
C LYS A 467 15.77 -6.06 -23.07
N SER A 468 15.88 -5.85 -24.38
CA SER A 468 16.30 -6.91 -25.29
C SER A 468 17.60 -7.50 -24.75
N GLU A 469 17.63 -8.80 -24.48
CA GLU A 469 18.86 -9.52 -24.18
C GLU A 469 19.86 -9.21 -25.30
N GLN A 470 20.91 -8.47 -24.94
CA GLN A 470 22.11 -8.32 -25.77
C GLN A 470 23.19 -9.20 -25.18
#